data_AF-A0A4Y8QZW6-F1
#
_entry.id   AF-A0A4Y8QZW6-F1
#
_cell.length_a   1.000
_cell.length_b   1.000
_cell.length_c   1.000
_cell.angle_alpha   90.00
_cell.angle_beta   90.00
_cell.angle_gamma   90.00
#
_symmetry.space_group_name_H-M   'P 1'
#
loop_
_entity.id
_entity.type
_entity.pdbx_description
1 polymer ?
#
loop_
_entity_poly.entity_id
_entity_poly.type
_entity_poly.pdbx_seq_one_letter_code
_entity_poly.pdbx_strand_id
1 'polypeptide(L)'
;MRGEIDAAVQARREDELLRLAQSADGRIHIDLGAVTFMDSGGLRLLYHAATAGSGAPVLERVPRRVRDLLELSGVAELFELTDDAGPAEDEA
;
A
#
# COMPACT_ATOMS: atom_id res chain seq x y z
N MET A 1 -1.92 7.22 -1.74
CA MET A 1 -0.78 7.67 -0.90
C MET A 1 0.25 8.38 -1.78
N ARG A 2 1.06 9.28 -1.22
CA ARG A 2 2.08 10.04 -1.97
C ARG A 2 3.31 10.34 -1.11
N GLY A 3 4.47 10.52 -1.75
CA GLY A 3 5.73 10.84 -1.08
C GLY A 3 6.34 9.64 -0.35
N GLU A 4 7.06 9.91 0.73
CA GLU A 4 7.67 8.90 1.58
C GLU A 4 6.64 8.32 2.55
N ILE A 5 6.56 6.99 2.63
CA ILE A 5 5.67 6.27 3.55
C ILE A 5 6.55 5.49 4.52
N ASP A 6 6.85 6.12 5.66
CA ASP A 6 7.77 5.61 6.67
C ASP A 6 7.07 5.37 8.03
N ALA A 7 7.85 5.01 9.05
CA ALA A 7 7.36 4.89 10.43
C ALA A 7 6.73 6.18 11.00
N ALA A 8 7.18 7.37 10.58
CA ALA A 8 6.60 8.63 11.04
C ALA A 8 5.22 8.86 10.42
N VAL A 9 5.02 8.49 9.16
CA VAL A 9 3.70 8.48 8.51
C VAL A 9 2.79 7.46 9.16
N GLN A 10 3.28 6.25 9.44
CA GLN A 10 2.53 5.21 10.14
C GLN A 10 1.99 5.74 11.48
N ALA A 11 2.85 6.23 12.37
CA ALA A 11 2.47 6.72 13.69
C ALA A 11 1.42 7.84 13.65
N ARG A 12 1.37 8.63 12.57
CA ARG A 12 0.44 9.75 12.42
C ARG A 12 -0.89 9.37 11.76
N ARG A 13 -0.95 8.25 11.04
CA ARG A 13 -2.07 7.91 10.15
C ARG A 13 -2.72 6.56 10.45
N GLU A 14 -2.14 5.75 11.31
CA GLU A 14 -2.64 4.40 11.63
C GLU A 14 -4.09 4.41 12.12
N ASP A 15 -4.42 5.23 13.13
CA ASP A 15 -5.79 5.32 13.68
C ASP A 15 -6.83 5.82 12.68
N GLU A 16 -6.42 6.69 11.75
CA GLU A 16 -7.29 7.21 10.69
C GLU A 16 -7.55 6.12 9.64
N LEU A 17 -6.49 5.43 9.22
CA LEU A 17 -6.58 4.36 8.24
C LEU A 17 -7.41 3.18 8.75
N LEU A 18 -7.19 2.77 10.01
CA LEU A 18 -7.96 1.70 10.65
C LEU A 18 -9.45 2.03 10.71
N ARG A 19 -9.80 3.27 11.10
CA ARG A 19 -11.20 3.70 11.12
C ARG A 19 -11.83 3.69 9.74
N LEU A 20 -11.12 4.21 8.73
CA LEU A 20 -11.59 4.19 7.34
C LEU A 20 -11.81 2.75 6.87
N ALA A 21 -10.85 1.86 7.13
CA ALA A 21 -10.92 0.47 6.73
C ALA A 21 -12.09 -0.29 7.36
N GLN A 22 -12.36 -0.05 8.63
CA GLN A 22 -13.48 -0.67 9.35
C GLN A 22 -14.83 -0.13 8.91
N SER A 23 -14.89 1.14 8.51
CA SER A 23 -16.14 1.79 8.07
C SER A 23 -16.46 1.57 6.58
N ALA A 24 -15.54 0.98 5.82
CA ALA A 24 -15.74 0.77 4.39
C ALA A 24 -16.70 -0.41 4.15
N ASP A 25 -17.82 -0.14 3.49
CA ASP A 25 -18.79 -1.15 3.02
C ASP A 25 -18.28 -1.96 1.80
N GLY A 26 -16.96 -1.97 1.56
CA GLY A 26 -16.34 -2.65 0.42
C GLY A 26 -14.81 -2.64 0.46
N ARG A 27 -14.19 -3.17 -0.61
CA ARG A 27 -12.72 -3.21 -0.74
C ARG A 27 -12.15 -1.79 -0.82
N ILE A 28 -11.04 -1.58 -0.14
CA ILE A 28 -10.32 -0.30 -0.14
C ILE A 28 -9.37 -0.27 -1.32
N HIS A 29 -9.41 0.80 -2.09
CA HIS A 29 -8.49 1.06 -3.20
C HIS A 29 -7.39 2.01 -2.73
N ILE A 30 -6.12 1.59 -2.85
CA ILE A 30 -4.95 2.35 -2.41
C ILE A 30 -4.05 2.62 -3.61
N ASP A 31 -4.10 3.86 -4.07
CA ASP A 31 -3.23 4.35 -5.13
C ASP A 31 -1.81 4.61 -4.59
N LEU A 32 -0.81 3.93 -5.14
CA LEU A 32 0.59 4.06 -4.75
C LEU A 32 1.45 4.78 -5.81
N GLY A 33 0.85 5.28 -6.89
CA GLY A 33 1.59 5.82 -8.05
C GLY A 33 2.46 7.04 -7.73
N ALA A 34 2.16 7.77 -6.66
CA ALA A 34 2.93 8.92 -6.21
C ALA A 34 3.85 8.61 -5.00
N VAL A 35 3.99 7.35 -4.60
CA VAL A 35 4.85 6.95 -3.48
C VAL A 35 6.31 6.89 -3.95
N THR A 36 7.17 7.69 -3.34
CA THR A 36 8.59 7.81 -3.69
C THR A 36 9.49 6.86 -2.89
N PHE A 37 9.06 6.47 -1.69
CA PHE A 37 9.79 5.57 -0.79
C PHE A 37 8.84 4.85 0.17
N MET A 38 9.16 3.62 0.56
CA MET A 38 8.42 2.86 1.59
C MET A 38 9.39 1.99 2.41
N ASP A 39 9.21 1.99 3.74
CA ASP A 39 9.95 1.14 4.67
C ASP A 39 9.03 0.10 5.37
N SER A 40 9.53 -0.55 6.42
CA SER A 40 8.77 -1.51 7.21
C SER A 40 7.60 -0.88 7.98
N GLY A 41 7.68 0.40 8.36
CA GLY A 41 6.57 1.15 8.96
C GLY A 41 5.45 1.41 7.96
N GLY A 42 5.81 1.80 6.73
CA GLY A 42 4.85 1.94 5.63
C GLY A 42 4.19 0.61 5.26
N LEU A 43 4.95 -0.48 5.23
CA LEU A 43 4.43 -1.82 5.02
C LEU A 43 3.43 -2.24 6.12
N ARG A 44 3.77 -1.95 7.37
CA ARG A 44 2.89 -2.25 8.51
C ARG A 44 1.57 -1.47 8.44
N LEU A 45 1.61 -0.24 7.96
CA LEU A 45 0.41 0.56 7.72
C LEU A 45 -0.51 -0.11 6.68
N LEU A 46 0.05 -0.64 5.57
CA LEU A 46 -0.73 -1.41 4.57
C LEU A 46 -1.30 -2.70 5.16
N TYR A 47 -0.52 -3.43 5.95
CA TYR A 47 -0.97 -4.64 6.64
C TYR A 47 -2.17 -4.37 7.57
N HIS A 48 -2.14 -3.26 8.30
CA HIS A 48 -3.26 -2.85 9.15
C HIS A 48 -4.51 -2.54 8.33
N ALA A 49 -4.39 -1.91 7.16
CA ALA A 49 -5.53 -1.74 6.27
C ALA A 49 -6.09 -3.07 5.76
N ALA A 50 -5.23 -4.03 5.41
CA ALA A 50 -5.64 -5.34 4.92
C ALA A 50 -6.36 -6.20 5.96
N THR A 51 -5.96 -6.09 7.22
CA THR A 51 -6.53 -6.88 8.33
C THR A 51 -7.74 -6.24 8.98
N ALA A 52 -7.96 -4.93 8.80
CA ALA A 52 -9.05 -4.20 9.44
C ALA A 52 -10.34 -4.14 8.60
N GLY A 53 -10.24 -4.33 7.29
CA GLY A 53 -11.38 -4.29 6.36
C GLY A 53 -12.08 -5.64 6.16
N SER A 54 -13.13 -5.63 5.34
CA SER A 54 -13.96 -6.81 5.02
C SER A 54 -13.45 -7.63 3.81
N GLY A 55 -12.31 -7.27 3.24
CA GLY A 55 -11.69 -7.97 2.11
C GLY A 55 -10.29 -7.44 1.79
N ALA A 56 -9.59 -8.13 0.89
CA ALA A 56 -8.26 -7.75 0.45
C ALA A 56 -8.27 -6.35 -0.19
N PRO A 57 -7.43 -5.40 0.27
CA PRO A 57 -7.31 -4.10 -0.37
C PRO A 57 -6.74 -4.24 -1.77
N VAL A 58 -7.19 -3.36 -2.67
CA VAL A 58 -6.68 -3.25 -4.02
C VAL A 58 -5.57 -2.20 -4.04
N LEU A 59 -4.36 -2.58 -4.43
CA LEU A 59 -3.24 -1.67 -4.65
C LEU A 59 -3.18 -1.29 -6.14
N GLU A 60 -3.14 0.00 -6.41
CA GLU A 60 -3.16 0.56 -7.77
C GLU A 60 -1.84 1.28 -8.07
N ARG A 61 -1.39 1.19 -9.33
CA ARG A 61 -0.16 1.88 -9.83
C ARG A 61 1.06 1.64 -8.94
N VAL A 62 1.23 0.40 -8.48
CA VAL A 62 2.27 0.02 -7.50
C VAL A 62 3.66 0.17 -8.12
N PRO A 63 4.53 1.07 -7.59
CA PRO A 63 5.90 1.19 -8.09
C PRO A 63 6.67 -0.11 -7.90
N ARG A 64 7.56 -0.47 -8.84
CA ARG A 64 8.32 -1.74 -8.81
C ARG A 64 9.02 -1.99 -7.47
N ARG A 65 9.70 -0.98 -6.91
CA ARG A 65 10.34 -1.05 -5.58
C ARG A 65 9.38 -1.44 -4.44
N VAL A 66 8.12 -1.00 -4.51
CA VAL A 66 7.11 -1.33 -3.50
C VAL A 66 6.59 -2.75 -3.73
N ARG A 67 6.44 -3.17 -4.99
CA ARG A 67 6.12 -4.56 -5.33
C ARG A 67 7.19 -5.52 -4.82
N ASP A 68 8.47 -5.23 -5.10
CA ASP A 68 9.60 -6.03 -4.61
C ASP A 68 9.59 -6.10 -3.08
N LEU A 69 9.28 -5.00 -2.38
CA LEU A 69 9.17 -4.97 -0.93
C LEU A 69 8.02 -5.85 -0.41
N LEU A 70 6.84 -5.81 -1.05
CA LEU A 70 5.68 -6.65 -0.69
C LEU A 70 5.98 -8.14 -0.87
N GLU A 71 6.69 -8.49 -1.95
CA GLU A 71 7.10 -9.86 -2.25
C GLU A 71 8.16 -10.36 -1.26
N LEU A 72 9.22 -9.57 -1.02
CA LEU A 72 10.30 -9.91 -0.09
C LEU A 72 9.82 -10.06 1.35
N SER A 73 8.79 -9.30 1.73
CA SER A 73 8.20 -9.38 3.07
C SER A 73 7.13 -10.46 3.21
N GLY A 74 6.76 -11.15 2.12
CA GLY A 74 5.78 -12.23 2.14
C GLY A 74 4.34 -11.78 2.40
N VAL A 75 4.03 -10.50 2.19
CA VAL A 75 2.68 -9.95 2.41
C VAL A 75 1.92 -9.64 1.13
N ALA A 76 2.53 -9.86 -0.04
CA ALA A 76 1.92 -9.58 -1.34
C ALA A 76 0.54 -10.26 -1.51
N GLU A 77 0.37 -11.48 -1.00
CA GLU A 77 -0.89 -12.24 -1.08
C GLU A 77 -2.05 -11.65 -0.25
N LEU A 78 -1.77 -10.70 0.64
CA LEU A 78 -2.82 -9.98 1.39
C LEU A 78 -3.52 -8.91 0.56
N PHE A 79 -3.00 -8.62 -0.63
CA PHE A 79 -3.45 -7.54 -1.48
C PHE A 79 -3.82 -8.03 -2.87
N GLU A 80 -4.80 -7.38 -3.49
CA GLU A 80 -5.00 -7.49 -4.93
C GLU A 80 -4.21 -6.38 -5.62
N LEU A 81 -3.30 -6.74 -6.52
CA LEU A 81 -2.56 -5.76 -7.31
C LEU A 81 -3.25 -5.57 -8.65
N THR A 82 -3.60 -4.33 -8.97
CA THR A 82 -4.06 -3.96 -10.32
C THR A 82 -2.88 -3.46 -11.13
N ASP A 83 -2.56 -4.17 -12.20
CA ASP A 83 -1.55 -3.75 -13.16
C ASP A 83 -2.12 -2.59 -13.99
N ASP A 84 -1.83 -1.39 -13.51
CA ASP A 84 -1.81 -0.18 -14.33
C ASP A 84 -0.38 0.36 -14.36
N ALA A 85 0.56 -0.54 -14.65
CA ALA A 85 1.93 -0.19 -14.94
C ALA A 85 1.97 0.29 -16.39
N GLY A 86 1.78 1.60 -16.59
CA GLY A 86 2.33 2.27 -17.76
C GLY A 86 3.81 1.91 -17.92
N PRO A 87 4.32 1.81 -19.16
CA PRO A 87 5.60 1.16 -19.46
C PRO A 87 6.73 1.77 -18.64
N ALA A 88 7.57 0.90 -18.09
CA ALA A 88 8.79 1.27 -17.38
C ALA A 88 9.66 2.14 -18.30
N GLU A 89 9.84 3.40 -17.92
CA GLU A 89 10.97 4.19 -18.41
C GLU A 89 12.21 3.63 -17.71
N ASP A 90 12.81 2.61 -18.35
CA ASP A 90 14.21 2.26 -18.12
C ASP A 90 15.06 3.49 -18.50
N GLU A 91 15.76 4.05 -17.52
CA GLU A 91 16.73 5.13 -17.72
C GLU A 91 17.81 4.70 -18.73
N ALA A 92 17.95 5.52 -19.78
CA ALA A 92 19.01 5.47 -20.79
C ALA A 92 20.26 6.24 -20.35
#